data_AF-A0A961K5Q1-F1
#
_entry.id   AF-A0A961K5Q1-F1
#
_cell.length_a   1.000
_cell.length_b   1.000
_cell.length_c   1.000
_cell.angle_alpha   90.00
_cell.angle_beta   90.00
_cell.angle_gamma   90.00
#
_symmetry.space_group_name_H-M   'P 1'
#
loop_
_entity.id
_entity.type
_entity.pdbx_description
1 polymer ?
#
loop_
_entity_poly.entity_id
_entity_poly.type
_entity_poly.pdbx_seq_one_letter_code
_entity_poly.pdbx_strand_id
1 'polypeptide(L)'
;MRVFSVVGPSSAGKSTLLEALVGLDGSSGKTLDVPGVASVRSFGFMGEDWAAIDIAGGTENIAPVGPALAASDAVVLCVPADADAAVLAAPYLRMIEEAEVPAIIFVNKTDMAANRMSETVSALQTYSRHHIVLREVPIRDGETIVGVVDLVSERAWKFHEGEQSTLMEIPEAVRAREEEARAELLESYADFDDALLEEIIEDKKVMPEEVYDVASKTLQHHDLVPAFIGSAEHRNGITRLM
;
A
#
# COMPACT_ATOMS: atom_id res chain seq x y z
N MET A 1 -18.37 7.95 7.36
CA MET A 1 -17.88 6.57 7.49
C MET A 1 -17.23 6.21 6.17
N ARG A 2 -15.91 5.96 6.17
CA ARG A 2 -15.16 5.52 4.98
C ARG A 2 -15.17 3.99 4.91
N VAL A 3 -15.28 3.43 3.72
CA VAL A 3 -15.33 1.98 3.51
C VAL A 3 -14.20 1.56 2.56
N PHE A 4 -13.44 0.54 2.92
CA PHE A 4 -12.49 -0.07 1.99
C PHE A 4 -12.56 -1.59 2.03
N SER A 5 -12.14 -2.22 0.93
CA SER A 5 -12.00 -3.67 0.87
C SER A 5 -10.53 -4.08 0.94
N VAL A 6 -10.23 -5.18 1.63
CA VAL A 6 -8.93 -5.86 1.56
C VAL A 6 -9.12 -7.12 0.72
N VAL A 7 -8.42 -7.17 -0.41
CA VAL A 7 -8.53 -8.26 -1.40
C VAL A 7 -7.14 -8.77 -1.77
N GLY A 8 -7.07 -9.92 -2.44
CA GLY A 8 -5.81 -10.52 -2.88
C GLY A 8 -5.72 -12.03 -2.65
N PRO A 9 -4.62 -12.65 -3.09
CA PRO A 9 -4.44 -14.10 -3.10
C PRO A 9 -4.62 -14.78 -1.73
N SER A 10 -4.87 -16.09 -1.74
CA SER A 10 -4.80 -16.91 -0.53
C SER A 10 -3.43 -16.75 0.13
N SER A 11 -3.41 -16.75 1.45
CA SER A 11 -2.19 -16.62 2.26
C SER A 11 -1.44 -15.29 2.14
N ALA A 12 -1.97 -14.25 1.46
CA ALA A 12 -1.34 -12.92 1.41
C ALA A 12 -1.31 -12.19 2.77
N GLY A 13 -2.08 -12.65 3.77
CA GLY A 13 -2.15 -12.03 5.10
C GLY A 13 -3.20 -10.92 5.23
N LYS A 14 -4.29 -11.00 4.45
CA LYS A 14 -5.40 -10.03 4.45
C LYS A 14 -6.07 -9.86 5.81
N SER A 15 -6.46 -10.97 6.45
CA SER A 15 -7.10 -10.94 7.76
C SER A 15 -6.16 -10.42 8.84
N THR A 16 -4.87 -10.79 8.80
CA THR A 16 -3.83 -10.25 9.69
C THR A 16 -3.65 -8.74 9.49
N LEU A 17 -3.63 -8.28 8.23
CA LEU A 17 -3.57 -6.86 7.90
C LEU A 17 -4.77 -6.11 8.47
N LEU A 18 -5.98 -6.63 8.26
CA LEU A 18 -7.19 -6.03 8.82
C LEU A 18 -7.14 -5.96 10.36
N GLU A 19 -6.67 -7.02 11.01
CA GLU A 19 -6.51 -7.05 12.47
C GLU A 19 -5.52 -6.00 12.96
N ALA A 20 -4.40 -5.82 12.26
CA ALA A 20 -3.42 -4.79 12.60
C ALA A 20 -3.98 -3.38 12.43
N LEU A 21 -4.77 -3.13 11.37
CA LEU A 21 -5.42 -1.84 11.09
C LEU A 21 -6.46 -1.48 12.16
N VAL A 22 -7.35 -2.42 12.50
CA VAL A 22 -8.35 -2.23 13.58
C VAL A 22 -7.65 -1.97 14.93
N GLY A 23 -6.47 -2.54 15.13
CA GLY A 23 -5.67 -2.39 16.34
C GLY A 23 -4.90 -1.06 16.48
N LEU A 24 -4.97 -0.13 15.53
CA LEU A 24 -4.17 1.11 15.56
C LEU A 24 -4.58 2.09 16.67
N ASP A 25 -5.86 2.45 16.73
CA ASP A 25 -6.39 3.42 17.70
C ASP A 25 -7.20 2.75 18.84
N GLY A 26 -7.21 1.41 18.88
CA GLY A 26 -7.87 0.61 19.92
C GLY A 26 -9.40 0.67 19.94
N SER A 27 -10.01 1.48 19.07
CA SER A 27 -11.45 1.61 18.93
C SER A 27 -12.00 0.55 17.96
N SER A 28 -12.44 -0.58 18.51
CA SER A 28 -13.09 -1.64 17.74
C SER A 28 -14.61 -1.48 17.78
N GLY A 29 -15.21 -1.50 16.60
CA GLY A 29 -16.66 -1.47 16.39
C GLY A 29 -17.25 -2.87 16.27
N LYS A 30 -18.36 -2.96 15.52
CA LYS A 30 -19.04 -4.22 15.22
C LYS A 30 -18.26 -5.04 14.19
N THR A 31 -18.27 -6.34 14.37
CA THR A 31 -17.83 -7.34 13.39
C THR A 31 -19.04 -8.08 12.83
N LEU A 32 -19.05 -8.28 11.51
CA LEU A 32 -20.00 -9.13 10.80
C LEU A 32 -19.22 -10.16 10.00
N ASP A 33 -19.45 -11.43 10.26
CA ASP A 33 -18.76 -12.53 9.56
C ASP A 33 -19.73 -13.27 8.65
N VAL A 34 -19.30 -13.49 7.41
CA VAL A 34 -19.90 -14.43 6.46
C VAL A 34 -18.93 -15.59 6.31
N PRO A 35 -19.16 -16.73 6.99
CA PRO A 35 -18.20 -17.82 7.09
C PRO A 35 -17.65 -18.27 5.74
N GLY A 36 -16.32 -18.25 5.62
CA GLY A 36 -15.59 -18.69 4.42
C GLY A 36 -15.62 -17.71 3.25
N VAL A 37 -16.28 -16.56 3.37
CA VAL A 37 -16.49 -15.61 2.27
C VAL A 37 -15.91 -14.23 2.60
N ALA A 38 -16.36 -13.61 3.69
CA ALA A 38 -15.98 -12.25 4.01
C ALA A 38 -16.13 -11.94 5.51
N SER A 39 -15.37 -10.98 6.01
CA SER A 39 -15.62 -10.33 7.30
C SER A 39 -15.67 -8.82 7.12
N VAL A 40 -16.57 -8.16 7.85
CA VAL A 40 -16.69 -6.71 7.88
C VAL A 40 -16.41 -6.24 9.29
N ARG A 41 -15.45 -5.32 9.45
CA ARG A 41 -15.09 -4.75 10.74
C ARG A 41 -15.18 -3.23 10.68
N SER A 42 -15.88 -2.65 11.65
CA SER A 42 -15.88 -1.19 11.87
C SER A 42 -14.86 -0.82 12.94
N PHE A 43 -14.21 0.32 12.78
CA PHE A 43 -13.20 0.84 13.72
C PHE A 43 -13.05 2.35 13.56
N GLY A 44 -12.53 3.02 14.58
CA GLY A 44 -12.16 4.44 14.48
C GLY A 44 -10.67 4.59 14.20
N PHE A 45 -10.31 5.59 13.40
CA PHE A 45 -8.92 5.99 13.18
C PHE A 45 -8.83 7.50 12.97
N MET A 46 -7.95 8.18 13.73
CA MET A 46 -7.74 9.63 13.69
C MET A 46 -9.02 10.46 13.83
N GLY A 47 -9.98 9.98 14.64
CA GLY A 47 -11.26 10.66 14.88
C GLY A 47 -12.31 10.46 13.78
N GLU A 48 -12.05 9.58 12.80
CA GLU A 48 -13.00 9.20 11.76
C GLU A 48 -13.47 7.75 11.90
N ASP A 49 -14.70 7.46 11.48
CA ASP A 49 -15.27 6.11 11.44
C ASP A 49 -14.92 5.41 10.12
N TRP A 50 -14.37 4.21 10.23
CA TRP A 50 -13.98 3.34 9.12
C TRP A 50 -14.74 2.00 9.18
N ALA A 51 -14.94 1.41 8.02
CA ALA A 51 -15.33 0.01 7.86
C ALA A 51 -14.46 -0.67 6.81
N ALA A 52 -13.99 -1.88 7.12
CA ALA A 52 -13.16 -2.66 6.23
C ALA A 52 -13.81 -4.01 5.92
N ILE A 53 -13.80 -4.39 4.64
CA ILE A 53 -14.33 -5.65 4.13
C ILE A 53 -13.15 -6.55 3.76
N ASP A 54 -12.83 -7.54 4.60
CA ASP A 54 -11.83 -8.57 4.26
C ASP A 54 -12.52 -9.70 3.50
N ILE A 55 -12.13 -9.89 2.24
CA ILE A 55 -12.65 -10.97 1.39
C ILE A 55 -11.70 -12.16 1.45
N ALA A 56 -12.24 -13.35 1.69
CA ALA A 56 -11.45 -14.57 1.68
C ALA A 56 -10.70 -14.70 0.34
N GLY A 57 -9.43 -15.10 0.41
CA GLY A 57 -8.65 -15.32 -0.81
C GLY A 57 -9.05 -16.62 -1.49
N GLY A 58 -8.54 -16.80 -2.71
CA GLY A 58 -8.67 -18.04 -3.46
C GLY A 58 -9.55 -17.86 -4.70
N THR A 59 -9.39 -18.77 -5.66
CA THR A 59 -10.15 -18.72 -6.91
C THR A 59 -11.64 -18.98 -6.68
N GLU A 60 -11.98 -19.72 -5.62
CA GLU A 60 -13.33 -19.99 -5.15
C GLU A 60 -14.05 -18.75 -4.60
N ASN A 61 -13.29 -17.77 -4.11
CA ASN A 61 -13.81 -16.55 -3.48
C ASN A 61 -13.64 -15.30 -4.35
N ILE A 62 -13.45 -15.48 -5.66
CA ILE A 62 -13.32 -14.36 -6.59
C ILE A 62 -14.66 -13.64 -6.84
N ALA A 63 -15.79 -14.37 -6.82
CA ALA A 63 -17.10 -13.79 -7.11
C ALA A 63 -17.55 -12.70 -6.09
N PRO A 64 -17.32 -12.87 -4.76
CA PRO A 64 -17.56 -11.83 -3.77
C PRO A 64 -16.74 -10.54 -3.93
N VAL A 65 -15.61 -10.56 -4.64
CA VAL A 65 -14.74 -9.38 -4.79
C VAL A 65 -15.47 -8.23 -5.50
N GLY A 66 -16.19 -8.51 -6.58
CA GLY A 66 -16.90 -7.46 -7.35
C GLY A 66 -17.89 -6.66 -6.50
N PRO A 67 -18.84 -7.30 -5.80
CA PRO A 67 -19.73 -6.62 -4.86
C PRO A 67 -19.01 -5.86 -3.75
N ALA A 68 -17.88 -6.36 -3.26
CA ALA A 68 -17.08 -5.68 -2.24
C ALA A 68 -16.45 -4.39 -2.77
N LEU A 69 -15.86 -4.44 -3.98
CA LEU A 69 -15.33 -3.27 -4.67
C LEU A 69 -16.43 -2.22 -4.90
N ALA A 70 -17.60 -2.62 -5.38
CA ALA A 70 -18.73 -1.71 -5.60
C ALA A 70 -19.27 -1.04 -4.32
N ALA A 71 -18.99 -1.61 -3.15
CA ALA A 71 -19.38 -1.07 -1.85
C ALA A 71 -18.27 -0.25 -1.16
N SER A 72 -17.10 -0.12 -1.78
CA SER A 72 -15.90 0.48 -1.19
C SER A 72 -15.54 1.81 -1.83
N ASP A 73 -15.06 2.75 -1.02
CA ASP A 73 -14.46 4.01 -1.48
C ASP A 73 -13.05 3.79 -2.03
N ALA A 74 -12.35 2.76 -1.55
CA ALA A 74 -11.02 2.35 -2.00
C ALA A 74 -10.78 0.86 -1.76
N VAL A 75 -9.73 0.31 -2.36
CA VAL A 75 -9.31 -1.09 -2.16
C VAL A 75 -7.83 -1.17 -1.79
N VAL A 76 -7.53 -2.05 -0.83
CA VAL A 76 -6.18 -2.50 -0.52
C VAL A 76 -5.98 -3.88 -1.11
N LEU A 77 -5.17 -3.96 -2.17
CA LEU A 77 -4.69 -5.22 -2.71
C LEU A 77 -3.48 -5.69 -1.89
N CYS A 78 -3.71 -6.69 -1.03
CA CYS A 78 -2.66 -7.27 -0.20
C CYS A 78 -2.03 -8.46 -0.94
N VAL A 79 -0.71 -8.42 -1.08
CA VAL A 79 0.10 -9.42 -1.79
C VAL A 79 1.33 -9.78 -0.98
N PRO A 80 1.86 -11.01 -1.06
CA PRO A 80 3.12 -11.34 -0.40
C PRO A 80 4.30 -10.64 -1.09
N ALA A 81 5.37 -10.40 -0.34
CA ALA A 81 6.67 -9.90 -0.80
C ALA A 81 7.45 -10.97 -1.59
N ASP A 82 6.85 -11.47 -2.67
CA ASP A 82 7.34 -12.57 -3.50
C ASP A 82 7.03 -12.26 -4.97
N ALA A 83 8.08 -12.09 -5.78
CA ALA A 83 7.96 -11.77 -7.19
C ALA A 83 7.38 -12.94 -8.02
N ASP A 84 7.66 -14.20 -7.63
CA ASP A 84 7.17 -15.38 -8.33
C ASP A 84 5.67 -15.58 -8.09
N ALA A 85 5.16 -15.11 -6.96
CA ALA A 85 3.74 -15.13 -6.61
C ALA A 85 2.92 -14.00 -7.26
N ALA A 86 3.54 -13.03 -7.96
CA ALA A 86 2.86 -11.86 -8.51
C ALA A 86 1.69 -12.23 -9.46
N VAL A 87 1.81 -13.34 -10.20
CA VAL A 87 0.75 -13.85 -11.10
C VAL A 87 -0.57 -14.11 -10.37
N LEU A 88 -0.53 -14.42 -9.08
CA LEU A 88 -1.73 -14.69 -8.29
C LEU A 88 -2.56 -13.41 -8.05
N ALA A 89 -1.94 -12.23 -8.16
CA ALA A 89 -2.61 -10.94 -8.03
C ALA A 89 -3.38 -10.53 -9.31
N ALA A 90 -3.02 -11.09 -10.47
CA ALA A 90 -3.59 -10.75 -11.78
C ALA A 90 -5.13 -10.72 -11.84
N PRO A 91 -5.88 -11.72 -11.33
CA PRO A 91 -7.35 -11.65 -11.36
C PRO A 91 -7.90 -10.50 -10.51
N TYR A 92 -7.26 -10.16 -9.38
CA TYR A 92 -7.69 -9.06 -8.52
C TYR A 92 -7.38 -7.71 -9.14
N LEU A 93 -6.17 -7.52 -9.67
CA LEU A 93 -5.78 -6.32 -10.41
C LEU A 93 -6.78 -6.03 -11.53
N ARG A 94 -7.10 -7.04 -12.35
CA ARG A 94 -8.09 -6.90 -13.41
C ARG A 94 -9.47 -6.48 -12.92
N MET A 95 -9.97 -7.07 -11.82
CA MET A 95 -11.27 -6.70 -11.27
C MET A 95 -11.29 -5.28 -10.69
N ILE A 96 -10.19 -4.86 -10.07
CA ILE A 96 -10.01 -3.50 -9.55
C ILE A 96 -10.01 -2.50 -10.71
N GLU A 97 -9.27 -2.78 -11.78
CA GLU A 97 -9.26 -1.98 -13.01
C GLU A 97 -10.64 -1.88 -13.66
N GLU A 98 -11.35 -3.00 -13.81
CA GLU A 98 -12.69 -3.03 -14.40
C GLU A 98 -13.74 -2.30 -13.55
N ALA A 99 -13.51 -2.20 -12.23
CA ALA A 99 -14.39 -1.50 -11.31
C ALA A 99 -14.07 0.00 -11.17
N GLU A 100 -12.92 0.46 -11.69
CA GLU A 100 -12.45 1.85 -11.59
C GLU A 100 -12.41 2.38 -10.13
N VAL A 101 -12.14 1.49 -9.17
CA VAL A 101 -12.06 1.85 -7.74
C VAL A 101 -10.62 2.23 -7.37
N PRO A 102 -10.38 3.37 -6.68
CA PRO A 102 -9.07 3.74 -6.18
C PRO A 102 -8.38 2.61 -5.42
N ALA A 103 -7.14 2.30 -5.81
CA ALA A 103 -6.44 1.11 -5.34
C ALA A 103 -5.08 1.43 -4.75
N ILE A 104 -4.76 0.74 -3.66
CA ILE A 104 -3.45 0.76 -3.01
C ILE A 104 -2.95 -0.69 -2.95
N ILE A 105 -1.67 -0.91 -3.24
CA ILE A 105 -1.04 -2.22 -3.05
C ILE A 105 -0.31 -2.22 -1.71
N PHE A 106 -0.55 -3.24 -0.89
CA PHE A 106 0.26 -3.53 0.28
C PHE A 106 1.05 -4.81 0.06
N VAL A 107 2.36 -4.65 -0.14
CA VAL A 107 3.32 -5.75 -0.24
C VAL A 107 3.66 -6.20 1.18
N ASN A 108 2.96 -7.24 1.62
CA ASN A 108 3.00 -7.79 2.95
C ASN A 108 4.10 -8.84 3.12
N LYS A 109 4.39 -9.23 4.36
CA LYS A 109 5.36 -10.27 4.74
C LYS A 109 6.78 -9.92 4.31
N THR A 110 7.15 -8.64 4.40
CA THR A 110 8.50 -8.16 4.06
C THR A 110 9.61 -8.80 4.91
N ASP A 111 9.26 -9.34 6.08
CA ASP A 111 10.15 -10.15 6.91
C ASP A 111 10.60 -11.45 6.24
N MET A 112 9.80 -12.01 5.32
CA MET A 112 10.11 -13.22 4.55
C MET A 112 10.59 -12.90 3.13
N ALA A 113 10.84 -11.63 2.81
CA ALA A 113 11.19 -11.22 1.45
C ALA A 113 12.58 -11.72 1.04
N ALA A 114 12.62 -12.61 0.05
CA ALA A 114 13.86 -13.02 -0.61
C ALA A 114 14.29 -12.03 -1.72
N ASN A 115 13.33 -11.37 -2.36
CA ASN A 115 13.55 -10.42 -3.45
C ASN A 115 13.72 -8.98 -2.96
N ARG A 116 14.23 -8.12 -3.84
CA ARG A 116 14.12 -6.68 -3.65
C ARG A 116 12.66 -6.24 -3.85
N MET A 117 12.21 -5.25 -3.10
CA MET A 117 10.81 -4.77 -3.21
C MET A 117 10.50 -4.23 -4.62
N SER A 118 11.50 -3.62 -5.26
CA SER A 118 11.41 -3.19 -6.66
C SER A 118 11.18 -4.35 -7.63
N GLU A 119 11.71 -5.54 -7.36
CA GLU A 119 11.48 -6.74 -8.19
C GLU A 119 10.05 -7.25 -8.03
N THR A 120 9.54 -7.30 -6.79
CA THR A 120 8.13 -7.66 -6.53
C THR A 120 7.17 -6.68 -7.21
N VAL A 121 7.42 -5.37 -7.10
CA VAL A 121 6.60 -4.34 -7.76
C VAL A 121 6.69 -4.44 -9.28
N SER A 122 7.89 -4.66 -9.83
CA SER A 122 8.08 -4.86 -11.28
C SER A 122 7.33 -6.10 -11.78
N ALA A 123 7.31 -7.18 -11.01
CA ALA A 123 6.55 -8.38 -11.35
C ALA A 123 5.03 -8.11 -11.34
N LEU A 124 4.52 -7.39 -10.33
CA LEU A 124 3.11 -6.96 -10.27
C LEU A 124 2.73 -6.06 -11.45
N GLN A 125 3.63 -5.15 -11.85
CA GLN A 125 3.41 -4.24 -12.97
C GLN A 125 3.10 -4.99 -14.28
N THR A 126 3.64 -6.20 -14.48
CA THR A 126 3.34 -7.01 -15.68
C THR A 126 1.87 -7.44 -15.81
N TYR A 127 1.11 -7.36 -14.70
CA TYR A 127 -0.31 -7.71 -14.63
C TYR A 127 -1.22 -6.50 -14.42
N SER A 128 -0.66 -5.30 -14.28
CA SER A 128 -1.38 -4.05 -14.08
C SER A 128 -1.22 -3.14 -15.30
N ARG A 129 -2.32 -2.55 -15.76
CA ARG A 129 -2.33 -1.52 -16.80
C ARG A 129 -1.95 -0.16 -16.23
N HIS A 130 -2.37 0.12 -15.00
CA HIS A 130 -1.98 1.33 -14.29
C HIS A 130 -0.54 1.19 -13.83
N HIS A 131 0.20 2.30 -13.85
CA HIS A 131 1.55 2.33 -13.33
C HIS A 131 1.51 2.09 -11.82
N ILE A 132 2.30 1.14 -11.34
CA ILE A 132 2.47 0.86 -9.92
C ILE A 132 3.75 1.56 -9.47
N VAL A 133 3.61 2.49 -8.52
CA VAL A 133 4.77 3.19 -7.98
C VAL A 133 5.01 2.78 -6.55
N LEU A 134 6.24 2.33 -6.28
CA LEU A 134 6.69 2.03 -4.93
C LEU A 134 6.91 3.35 -4.17
N ARG A 135 6.06 3.62 -3.18
CA ARG A 135 6.05 4.87 -2.41
C ARG A 135 7.11 4.90 -1.30
N GLU A 136 7.77 3.76 -1.05
CA GLU A 136 8.63 3.56 0.11
C GLU A 136 9.95 2.86 -0.27
N VAL A 137 11.06 3.34 0.29
CA VAL A 137 12.36 2.66 0.18
C VAL A 137 12.64 1.87 1.45
N PRO A 138 12.86 0.55 1.39
CA PRO A 138 13.17 -0.26 2.58
C PRO A 138 14.54 0.10 3.16
N ILE A 139 14.58 0.33 4.46
CA ILE A 139 15.81 0.44 5.25
C ILE A 139 16.17 -0.96 5.74
N ARG A 140 17.39 -1.43 5.44
CA ARG A 140 17.84 -2.78 5.80
C ARG A 140 18.98 -2.77 6.81
N ASP A 141 18.94 -3.75 7.71
CA ASP A 141 20.08 -4.20 8.51
C ASP A 141 20.39 -5.65 8.11
N GLY A 142 21.45 -5.82 7.31
CA GLY A 142 21.71 -7.07 6.60
C GLY A 142 20.57 -7.44 5.65
N GLU A 143 19.95 -8.60 5.88
CA GLU A 143 18.80 -9.07 5.09
C GLU A 143 17.45 -8.59 5.64
N THR A 144 17.41 -8.07 6.86
CA THR A 144 16.16 -7.69 7.54
C THR A 144 15.75 -6.27 7.18
N ILE A 145 14.47 -6.05 6.86
CA ILE A 145 13.91 -4.70 6.72
C ILE A 145 13.57 -4.18 8.12
N VAL A 146 14.22 -3.10 8.54
CA VAL A 146 14.11 -2.50 9.89
C VAL A 146 13.38 -1.16 9.88
N GLY A 147 12.92 -0.72 8.72
CA GLY A 147 12.20 0.53 8.54
C GLY A 147 11.98 0.85 7.07
N VAL A 148 11.39 2.01 6.82
CA VAL A 148 11.11 2.54 5.49
C VAL A 148 11.39 4.04 5.43
N VAL A 149 11.74 4.53 4.25
CA VAL A 149 11.67 5.96 3.93
C VAL A 149 10.44 6.19 3.06
N ASP A 150 9.53 7.07 3.51
CA ASP A 150 8.41 7.56 2.70
C ASP A 150 8.93 8.65 1.76
N LEU A 151 8.83 8.39 0.46
CA LEU A 151 9.39 9.25 -0.59
C LEU A 151 8.61 10.55 -0.78
N VAL A 152 7.33 10.60 -0.39
CA VAL A 152 6.51 11.82 -0.47
C VAL A 152 6.88 12.78 0.66
N SER A 153 6.98 12.27 1.89
CA SER A 153 7.32 13.11 3.04
C SER A 153 8.82 13.29 3.29
N GLU A 154 9.67 12.51 2.62
CA GLU A 154 11.11 12.44 2.84
C GLU A 154 11.44 12.13 4.32
N ARG A 155 10.68 11.22 4.93
CA ARG A 155 10.83 10.82 6.35
C ARG A 155 11.08 9.33 6.49
N ALA A 156 12.04 9.00 7.35
CA ALA A 156 12.32 7.63 7.72
C ALA A 156 11.54 7.20 8.97
N TRP A 157 11.03 5.98 8.93
CA TRP A 157 10.27 5.34 10.00
C TRP A 157 10.95 4.03 10.37
N LYS A 158 11.32 3.91 11.64
CA LYS A 158 11.89 2.68 12.21
C LYS A 158 10.76 1.75 12.65
N PHE A 159 10.89 0.48 12.28
CA PHE A 159 9.99 -0.59 12.70
C PHE A 159 10.31 -1.07 14.10
N HIS A 160 9.26 -1.40 14.85
CA HIS A 160 9.32 -1.95 16.20
C HIS A 160 8.33 -3.11 16.29
N GLU A 161 8.79 -4.23 16.82
CA GLU A 161 8.00 -5.45 16.89
C GLU A 161 6.68 -5.23 17.64
N GLY A 162 5.55 -5.35 16.94
CA GLY A 162 4.22 -5.22 17.53
C GLY A 162 3.81 -3.79 17.92
N GLU A 163 4.66 -2.79 17.68
CA GLU A 163 4.46 -1.39 18.07
C GLU A 163 4.39 -0.45 16.86
N GLN A 164 3.92 0.77 17.07
CA GLN A 164 3.91 1.78 16.01
C GLN A 164 5.34 2.18 15.62
N SER A 165 5.55 2.42 14.33
CA SER A 165 6.84 2.88 13.83
C SER A 165 7.19 4.28 14.36
N THR A 166 8.46 4.51 14.69
CA THR A 166 8.93 5.82 15.18
C THR A 166 9.77 6.54 14.15
N LEU A 167 9.67 7.86 14.11
CA LEU A 167 10.50 8.68 13.22
C LEU A 167 11.99 8.51 13.55
N MET A 168 12.82 8.45 12.51
CA MET A 168 14.28 8.43 12.62
C MET A 168 14.91 9.30 11.52
N GLU A 169 16.20 9.58 11.65
CA GLU A 169 16.97 10.18 10.56
C GLU A 169 17.16 9.16 9.44
N ILE A 170 17.12 9.63 8.18
CA ILE A 170 17.41 8.78 7.01
C ILE A 170 18.88 8.32 7.11
N PRO A 171 19.15 7.00 7.20
CA PRO A 171 20.52 6.51 7.25
C PRO A 171 21.31 6.86 6.00
N GLU A 172 22.59 7.21 6.14
CA GLU A 172 23.44 7.55 5.00
C GLU A 172 23.52 6.42 3.96
N ALA A 173 23.46 5.16 4.41
CA ALA A 173 23.49 3.99 3.55
C ALA A 173 22.29 3.88 2.59
N VAL A 174 21.16 4.53 2.87
CA VAL A 174 19.96 4.50 2.00
C VAL A 174 19.77 5.79 1.22
N ARG A 175 20.49 6.89 1.56
CA ARG A 175 20.31 8.22 0.97
C ARG A 175 20.36 8.23 -0.55
N ALA A 176 21.41 7.66 -1.14
CA ALA A 176 21.54 7.63 -2.60
C ALA A 176 20.38 6.88 -3.30
N ARG A 177 19.88 5.81 -2.68
CA ARG A 177 18.75 5.04 -3.22
C ARG A 177 17.43 5.77 -3.03
N GLU A 178 17.29 6.50 -1.93
CA GLU A 178 16.14 7.36 -1.65
C GLU A 178 16.06 8.51 -2.66
N GLU A 179 17.15 9.22 -2.91
CA GLU A 179 17.21 10.30 -3.92
C GLU A 179 16.83 9.80 -5.33
N GLU A 180 17.38 8.66 -5.75
CA GLU A 180 17.05 8.02 -7.03
C GLU A 180 15.57 7.63 -7.11
N ALA A 181 15.06 6.92 -6.09
CA ALA A 181 13.66 6.48 -6.07
C ALA A 181 12.68 7.66 -5.96
N ARG A 182 13.06 8.75 -5.28
CA ARG A 182 12.27 9.97 -5.20
C ARG A 182 12.19 10.65 -6.56
N ALA A 183 13.29 10.72 -7.31
CA ALA A 183 13.27 11.25 -8.67
C ALA A 183 12.32 10.44 -9.57
N GLU A 184 12.42 9.10 -9.55
CA GLU A 184 11.52 8.19 -10.28
C GLU A 184 10.03 8.40 -9.89
N LEU A 185 9.75 8.57 -8.59
CA LEU A 185 8.40 8.86 -8.09
C LEU A 185 7.87 10.20 -8.63
N LEU A 186 8.68 11.25 -8.57
CA LEU A 186 8.28 12.58 -9.02
C LEU A 186 8.06 12.61 -10.54
N GLU A 187 8.91 11.96 -11.32
CA GLU A 187 8.71 11.78 -12.76
C GLU A 187 7.37 11.09 -13.05
N SER A 188 7.04 10.04 -12.30
CA SER A 188 5.77 9.32 -12.46
C SER A 188 4.55 10.19 -12.14
N TYR A 189 4.67 11.13 -11.20
CA TYR A 189 3.59 12.06 -10.86
C TYR A 189 3.51 13.26 -11.81
N ALA A 190 4.62 13.68 -12.40
CA ALA A 190 4.70 14.81 -13.33
C ALA A 190 3.88 14.58 -14.61
N ASP A 191 3.67 13.32 -15.01
CA ASP A 191 2.77 12.96 -16.11
C ASP A 191 1.31 13.39 -15.88
N PHE A 192 0.94 13.70 -14.63
CA PHE A 192 -0.44 14.04 -14.22
C PHE A 192 -0.59 15.46 -13.64
N ASP A 193 0.50 16.22 -13.51
CA ASP A 193 0.46 17.59 -12.98
C ASP A 193 1.50 18.48 -13.66
N ASP A 194 1.01 19.39 -14.51
CA ASP A 194 1.85 20.30 -15.31
C ASP A 194 2.75 21.20 -14.44
N ALA A 195 2.30 21.58 -13.24
CA ALA A 195 3.08 22.44 -12.34
C ALA A 195 4.25 21.66 -11.74
N LEU A 196 4.00 20.42 -11.30
CA LEU A 196 5.06 19.54 -10.83
C LEU A 196 6.11 19.27 -11.94
N LEU A 197 5.65 19.05 -13.18
CA LEU A 197 6.55 18.86 -14.32
C LEU A 197 7.43 20.08 -14.57
N GLU A 198 6.87 21.29 -14.53
CA GLU A 198 7.61 22.54 -14.69
C GLU A 198 8.69 22.69 -13.61
N GLU A 199 8.37 22.39 -12.36
CA GLU A 199 9.32 22.47 -11.25
C GLU A 199 10.51 21.50 -11.40
N ILE A 200 10.24 20.27 -11.85
CA ILE A 200 11.29 19.27 -12.10
C ILE A 200 12.22 19.74 -13.24
N ILE A 201 11.67 20.24 -14.35
CA ILE A 201 12.45 20.71 -15.50
C ILE A 201 13.33 21.90 -15.14
N GLU A 202 12.86 22.77 -14.23
CA GLU A 202 13.59 23.96 -13.79
C GLU A 202 14.54 23.72 -12.60
N ASP A 203 14.75 22.45 -12.19
CA ASP A 203 15.53 22.06 -11.02
C ASP A 203 15.08 22.79 -9.73
N LYS A 204 13.78 23.08 -9.63
CA LYS A 204 13.19 23.70 -8.44
C LYS A 204 12.98 22.67 -7.34
N LYS A 205 13.01 23.14 -6.10
CA LYS A 205 12.71 22.30 -4.94
C LYS A 205 11.20 22.05 -4.87
N VAL A 206 10.78 20.81 -5.16
CA VAL A 206 9.41 20.33 -4.98
C VAL A 206 9.13 20.09 -3.49
N MET A 207 8.05 20.69 -2.97
CA MET A 207 7.66 20.53 -1.57
C MET A 207 6.79 19.29 -1.35
N PRO A 208 6.92 18.61 -0.18
CA PRO A 208 6.10 17.42 0.12
C PRO A 208 4.59 17.64 -0.01
N GLU A 209 4.10 18.82 0.34
CA GLU A 209 2.66 19.17 0.26
C GLU A 209 2.12 19.12 -1.17
N GLU A 210 2.92 19.58 -2.14
CA GLU A 210 2.58 19.54 -3.56
C GLU A 210 2.53 18.08 -4.05
N VAL A 211 3.51 17.26 -3.64
CA VAL A 211 3.53 15.83 -3.96
C VAL A 211 2.34 15.09 -3.35
N TYR A 212 1.94 15.43 -2.12
CA TYR A 212 0.74 14.87 -1.48
C TYR A 212 -0.54 15.20 -2.26
N ASP A 213 -0.65 16.43 -2.76
CA ASP A 213 -1.81 16.85 -3.55
C ASP A 213 -1.89 16.08 -4.87
N VAL A 214 -0.77 15.93 -5.59
CA VAL A 214 -0.72 15.13 -6.83
C VAL A 214 -1.01 13.67 -6.55
N ALA A 215 -0.35 13.05 -5.56
CA ALA A 215 -0.57 11.67 -5.18
C ALA A 215 -2.03 11.38 -4.81
N SER A 216 -2.69 12.32 -4.13
CA SER A 216 -4.10 12.22 -3.77
C SER A 216 -5.01 12.27 -4.99
N LYS A 217 -4.76 13.19 -5.93
CA LYS A 217 -5.52 13.28 -7.19
C LYS A 217 -5.36 12.02 -8.04
N THR A 218 -4.13 11.55 -8.23
CA THR A 218 -3.84 10.36 -9.04
C THR A 218 -4.46 9.10 -8.44
N LEU A 219 -4.50 8.98 -7.11
CA LEU A 219 -5.18 7.87 -6.44
C LEU A 219 -6.70 7.96 -6.64
N GLN A 220 -7.30 9.15 -6.44
CA GLN A 220 -8.76 9.35 -6.57
C GLN A 220 -9.27 9.07 -7.99
N HIS A 221 -8.48 9.41 -9.00
CA HIS A 221 -8.81 9.12 -10.40
C HIS A 221 -8.37 7.73 -10.87
N HIS A 222 -7.70 6.97 -10.00
CA HIS A 222 -7.14 5.66 -10.31
C HIS A 222 -6.12 5.69 -11.47
N ASP A 223 -5.44 6.82 -11.69
CA ASP A 223 -4.43 7.00 -12.74
C ASP A 223 -3.14 6.19 -12.43
N LEU A 224 -2.82 6.08 -11.15
CA LEU A 224 -1.59 5.46 -10.62
C LEU A 224 -1.92 4.68 -9.34
N VAL A 225 -1.25 3.53 -9.15
CA VAL A 225 -1.46 2.66 -8.00
C VAL A 225 -0.24 2.73 -7.07
N PRO A 226 -0.32 3.38 -5.90
CA PRO A 226 0.79 3.40 -4.96
C PRO A 226 0.94 2.02 -4.28
N ALA A 227 2.18 1.56 -4.17
CA ALA A 227 2.57 0.38 -3.42
C ALA A 227 3.31 0.77 -2.14
N PHE A 228 2.83 0.24 -1.02
CA PHE A 228 3.44 0.32 0.30
C PHE A 228 3.96 -1.06 0.71
N ILE A 229 4.91 -1.09 1.64
CA ILE A 229 5.55 -2.32 2.09
C ILE A 229 5.45 -2.47 3.61
N GLY A 230 5.32 -3.71 4.07
CA GLY A 230 5.35 -3.98 5.50
C GLY A 230 5.11 -5.42 5.88
N SER A 231 4.91 -5.62 7.17
CA SER A 231 4.56 -6.93 7.73
C SER A 231 3.42 -6.76 8.71
N ALA A 232 2.25 -7.24 8.31
CA ALA A 232 1.05 -7.22 9.15
C ALA A 232 1.24 -8.04 10.43
N GLU A 233 1.95 -9.16 10.35
CA GLU A 233 2.26 -10.03 11.49
C GLU A 233 3.02 -9.24 12.58
N HIS A 234 4.02 -8.47 12.16
CA HIS A 234 4.87 -7.68 13.05
C HIS A 234 4.38 -6.25 13.28
N ARG A 235 3.20 -5.89 12.72
CA ARG A 235 2.60 -4.54 12.74
C ARG A 235 3.47 -3.44 12.12
N ASN A 236 4.33 -3.80 11.18
CA ASN A 236 5.23 -2.89 10.48
C ASN A 236 4.55 -2.28 9.25
N GLY A 237 4.69 -0.96 9.06
CA GLY A 237 4.13 -0.22 7.91
C GLY A 237 2.61 0.04 7.99
N ILE A 238 1.93 -0.47 9.01
CA ILE A 238 0.46 -0.44 9.10
C ILE A 238 -0.10 0.98 9.22
N THR A 239 0.53 1.82 10.06
CA THR A 239 0.09 3.21 10.25
C THR A 239 0.44 4.12 9.07
N ARG A 240 1.28 3.67 8.13
CA ARG A 240 1.61 4.45 6.92
C ARG A 240 0.67 4.13 5.76
N LEU A 241 0.06 2.95 5.79
CA LEU A 241 -0.98 2.54 4.85
C LEU A 241 -2.30 3.31 5.05
N MET A 242 -2.61 3.73 6.29
CA MET A 242 -3.78 4.56 6.64
C MET A 242 -3.48 6.05 6.53
#